data_AF-A0A838QU33-F1
#
_entry.id   AF-A0A838QU33-F1
#
_cell.length_a   1.000
_cell.length_b   1.000
_cell.length_c   1.000
_cell.angle_alpha   90.00
_cell.angle_beta   90.00
_cell.angle_gamma   90.00
#
_symmetry.space_group_name_H-M   'P 1'
#
loop_
_entity.id
_entity.type
_entity.pdbx_description
1 polymer ?
#
loop_
_entity_poly.entity_id
_entity_poly.type
_entity_poly.pdbx_seq_one_letter_code
_entity_poly.pdbx_strand_id
1 'polypeptide(L)' 'MNDLLEQAFAETSKLPAAEQELLAARLLPEVAAEDDFDRTIARTSDKLASLSEAALAEHRAGLTQVLDPYHL' A
#
# COMPACT_ATOMS: atom_id res chain seq x y z
N MET A 1 6.50 8.24 17.81
CA MET A 1 5.91 6.89 17.99
C MET A 1 4.53 7.11 18.60
N ASN A 2 3.51 6.34 18.25
CA ASN A 2 2.23 6.40 18.98
C ASN A 2 2.26 5.38 20.13
N ASP A 3 1.35 5.51 21.09
CA ASP A 3 1.32 4.67 22.31
C ASP A 3 1.29 3.17 21.98
N LEU A 4 0.57 2.79 20.92
CA LEU A 4 0.43 1.39 20.51
C LEU A 4 1.75 0.81 19.96
N LEU A 5 2.48 1.58 19.15
CA LEU A 5 3.76 1.18 18.57
C LEU A 5 4.85 1.16 19.64
N GLU A 6 4.82 2.09 20.60
CA GLU A 6 5.70 2.05 21.77
C GLU A 6 5.47 0.78 22.60
N GLN A 7 4.21 0.43 22.86
CA GLN A 7 3.87 -0.80 23.57
C GLN A 7 4.34 -2.04 22.80
N ALA A 8 4.16 -2.08 21.49
CA ALA A 8 4.60 -3.20 20.66
C ALA A 8 6.12 -3.42 20.73
N PHE A 9 6.92 -2.33 20.64
CA PHE A 9 8.37 -2.42 20.81
C PHE A 9 8.77 -2.82 22.24
N ALA A 10 8.08 -2.28 23.25
CA ALA A 10 8.34 -2.63 24.64
C ALA A 10 8.11 -4.12 24.92
N GLU A 11 7.02 -4.71 24.42
CA GLU A 11 6.78 -6.15 24.55
C GLU A 11 7.76 -6.99 23.72
N THR A 12 8.07 -6.56 22.49
CA THR A 12 9.04 -7.26 21.63
C THR A 12 10.44 -7.30 22.27
N SER A 13 10.86 -6.21 22.93
CA SER A 13 12.18 -6.13 23.57
C SER A 13 12.38 -7.12 24.72
N LYS A 14 11.29 -7.67 25.28
CA LYS A 14 11.34 -8.69 26.35
C LYS A 14 11.58 -10.10 25.81
N LEU A 15 11.43 -10.33 24.49
CA LEU A 15 11.61 -11.64 23.88
C LEU A 15 13.10 -12.02 23.78
N PRO A 16 13.45 -13.31 23.63
CA PRO A 16 14.80 -13.72 23.28
C PRO A 16 15.28 -13.08 21.97
N ALA A 17 16.60 -12.83 21.84
CA ALA A 17 17.17 -12.16 20.68
C ALA A 17 16.79 -12.81 19.34
N ALA A 18 16.76 -14.14 19.28
CA ALA A 18 16.37 -14.88 18.07
C ALA A 18 14.91 -14.62 17.66
N GLU A 19 14.00 -14.43 18.63
CA GLU A 19 12.60 -14.11 18.37
C GLU A 19 12.44 -12.64 17.97
N GLN A 20 13.22 -11.74 18.56
CA GLN A 20 13.27 -10.34 18.14
C GLN A 20 13.76 -10.20 16.69
N GLU A 21 14.83 -10.90 16.33
CA GLU A 21 15.37 -10.94 14.96
C GLU A 21 14.35 -11.52 13.97
N LEU A 22 13.66 -12.61 14.34
CA LEU A 22 12.62 -13.19 13.51
C LEU A 22 11.45 -12.21 13.30
N LEU A 23 11.05 -11.48 14.34
CA LEU A 23 9.99 -10.47 14.23
C LEU A 23 10.42 -9.31 13.34
N ALA A 24 11.64 -8.80 13.53
CA ALA A 24 12.21 -7.72 12.72
C ALA A 24 12.32 -8.11 11.24
N ALA A 25 12.77 -9.33 10.95
CA ALA A 25 12.88 -9.86 9.59
C ALA A 25 11.53 -9.94 8.87
N ARG A 26 10.42 -10.06 9.60
CA ARG A 26 9.05 -10.03 9.04
C ARG A 26 8.49 -8.62 8.92
N LEU A 27 8.75 -7.75 9.90
CA LEU A 27 8.14 -6.43 9.97
C LEU A 27 8.81 -5.42 9.02
N LEU A 28 10.14 -5.46 8.88
CA LEU A 28 10.88 -4.49 8.07
C LEU A 28 10.49 -4.50 6.59
N PRO A 29 10.28 -5.66 5.93
CA PRO A 29 9.79 -5.70 4.56
C PRO A 29 8.42 -5.05 4.38
N GLU A 30 7.49 -5.29 5.31
CA GLU A 30 6.13 -4.70 5.24
C GLU A 30 6.17 -3.18 5.34
N VAL A 31 7.00 -2.63 6.24
CA VAL A 31 7.20 -1.18 6.37
C VAL A 31 7.83 -0.59 5.11
N ALA A 32 8.79 -1.28 4.50
CA ALA A 32 9.43 -0.83 3.27
C ALA A 32 8.47 -0.87 2.07
N ALA A 33 7.60 -1.87 2.00
CA ALA A 33 6.61 -2.00 0.93
C ALA A 33 5.58 -0.86 0.94
N GLU A 34 5.12 -0.45 2.13
CA GLU A 34 4.21 0.70 2.28
C GLU A 34 4.88 2.01 1.82
N ASP A 35 6.15 2.25 2.21
CA ASP A 35 6.91 3.44 1.78
C ASP A 35 7.13 3.48 0.25
N ASP A 36 7.44 2.33 -0.35
CA ASP A 36 7.61 2.23 -1.80
C ASP A 36 6.28 2.45 -2.56
N PHE A 37 5.16 1.96 -2.03
CA PHE A 37 3.84 2.20 -2.60
C PHE A 37 3.49 3.70 -2.56
N ASP A 38 3.62 4.34 -1.40
CA ASP A 38 3.35 5.78 -1.22
C ASP A 38 4.21 6.64 -2.15
N ARG A 39 5.51 6.34 -2.22
CA ARG A 39 6.44 7.05 -3.11
C ARG A 39 6.11 6.83 -4.59
N THR A 40 5.69 5.63 -4.96
CA THR A 40 5.31 5.31 -6.34
C THR A 40 4.02 6.05 -6.73
N ILE A 41 3.02 6.06 -5.86
CA ILE A 41 1.77 6.79 -6.09
C ILE A 41 2.02 8.30 -6.16
N ALA A 42 2.80 8.86 -5.25
CA ALA A 42 3.14 10.28 -5.26
C ALA A 42 3.82 10.72 -6.57
N ARG A 43 4.70 9.88 -7.13
CA ARG A 43 5.39 10.15 -8.41
C ARG A 43 4.53 9.92 -9.65
N THR A 44 3.37 9.29 -9.51
CA THR A 44 2.50 8.92 -10.65
C THR A 44 1.24 9.77 -10.72
N SER A 45 1.10 10.80 -9.87
CA SER A 45 -0.09 11.68 -9.82
C SER A 45 -0.50 12.23 -11.18
N ASP A 46 0.42 12.82 -11.95
CA ASP A 46 0.11 13.38 -13.29
C ASP A 46 -0.36 12.30 -14.28
N LYS A 47 0.26 11.12 -14.22
CA LYS A 47 -0.11 9.99 -15.07
C LYS A 47 -1.51 9.46 -14.70
N LEU A 48 -1.81 9.35 -13.40
CA LEU A 48 -3.11 8.95 -12.89
C LEU A 48 -4.20 9.97 -13.24
N ALA A 49 -3.89 11.27 -13.20
CA ALA A 49 -4.80 12.32 -13.65
C ALA A 49 -5.12 12.18 -15.14
N SER A 50 -4.10 12.01 -15.99
CA SER A 50 -4.30 11.80 -17.44
C SER A 50 -5.12 10.55 -17.75
N LEU A 51 -4.84 9.43 -17.08
CA LEU A 51 -5.62 8.19 -17.24
C LEU A 51 -7.07 8.37 -16.78
N SER A 52 -7.29 9.12 -15.70
CA SER A 52 -8.63 9.41 -15.17
C SER A 52 -9.43 10.28 -16.13
N GLU A 53 -8.80 11.31 -16.70
CA GLU A 53 -9.43 12.17 -17.72
C GLU A 53 -9.81 11.37 -18.97
N ALA A 54 -8.91 10.49 -19.45
CA ALA A 54 -9.17 9.62 -20.58
C ALA A 54 -10.35 8.67 -20.32
N ALA A 55 -10.38 8.01 -19.17
CA ALA A 55 -11.47 7.11 -18.78
C ALA A 55 -12.82 7.85 -18.70
N LEU A 56 -12.84 9.08 -18.17
CA LEU A 56 -14.04 9.91 -18.13
C LEU A 56 -14.50 10.32 -19.54
N ALA A 57 -13.56 10.64 -20.45
CA ALA A 57 -13.88 10.97 -21.83
C ALA A 57 -14.48 9.76 -22.57
N GLU A 58 -13.88 8.58 -22.42
CA GLU A 58 -14.39 7.32 -22.99
C GLU A 58 -15.79 6.99 -22.46
N HIS A 59 -16.02 7.15 -21.16
CA HIS A 59 -17.33 6.92 -20.55
C HIS A 59 -18.39 7.87 -21.12
N ARG A 60 -18.08 9.17 -21.21
CA ARG A 60 -18.97 10.18 -21.80
C ARG A 60 -19.25 9.94 -23.28
N ALA A 61 -18.30 9.36 -24.01
CA ALA A 61 -18.44 8.96 -25.40
C ALA A 61 -19.20 7.64 -25.58
N GLY A 62 -19.60 6.96 -24.50
CA GLY A 62 -20.28 5.66 -24.57
C GLY A 62 -19.37 4.50 -24.99
N LEU A 63 -18.06 4.66 -24.84
CA LEU A 63 -17.05 3.66 -25.24
C LEU A 63 -16.71 2.66 -24.12
N THR A 64 -17.32 2.81 -22.94
CA THR A 64 -17.11 1.92 -21.79
C THR A 64 -18.13 0.79 -21.75
N GLN A 65 -17.73 -0.36 -21.20
CA GLN A 65 -18.61 -1.49 -20.94
C GLN A 65 -18.96 -1.57 -19.45
N VAL A 66 -20.12 -2.13 -19.13
CA VAL A 66 -20.48 -2.43 -17.74
C VAL A 66 -19.56 -3.52 -17.24
N LEU A 67 -18.94 -3.29 -16.07
CA LEU A 67 -18.12 -4.30 -15.42
C LEU A 67 -19.02 -5.43 -14.90
N ASP A 68 -18.87 -6.64 -15.44
CA ASP A 68 -19.41 -7.86 -14.85
C ASP A 68 -18.33 -8.54 -14.00
N PRO A 69 -18.37 -8.43 -12.66
CA PRO A 69 -17.34 -8.95 -11.77
C PRO A 69 -17.26 -10.49 -11.74
N TYR A 70 -18.19 -11.19 -12.40
CA TYR A 70 -18.21 -12.66 -12.47
C TYR A 70 -17.84 -13.21 -13.86
N HIS A 71 -17.47 -12.34 -14.80
CA HIS A 71 -16.97 -12.72 -16.11
C HIS A 71 -15.47 -12.44 -16.19
N LEU A 72 -14.65 -13.48 -15.94
CA LEU A 72 -13.19 -13.48 -16.12
C LEU A 72 -12.82 -14.31 -17.34
#